data_AF-A0A9D8Q9B4-F1
#
_entry.id   AF-A0A9D8Q9B4-F1
#
_cell.length_a   1.000
_cell.length_b   1.000
_cell.length_c   1.000
_cell.angle_alpha   90.00
_cell.angle_beta   90.00
_cell.angle_gamma   90.00
#
_symmetry.space_group_name_H-M   'P 1'
#
loop_
_entity.id
_entity.type
_entity.pdbx_description
1 polymer ?
#
loop_
_entity_poly.entity_id
_entity_poly.type
_entity_poly.pdbx_seq_one_letter_code
_entity_poly.pdbx_strand_id
1 'polypeptide(L)'
;MDALDQVKTMPAAARQSPDDEARPLLPVMEVREPARRWADGTVSVVFLIPAQAFLYGPFLRLEAGRYRLSFRCQVKMPLQGEHPVMGLEVIAQNRILRAWRDYSAAELRDGEQSLSFTVPADLSIESGADAPFEFRFTHFGNAFLTMLAVTLHREASADCAAEAPAELAPWRLLGRLRTLPAPGGVRLSPLSVTRLKLGRSSAILRLPAGSYRAEIGCVLRRARNISDEALAVTVRTRDGIPLGEGRFGTSELESGRVSFEFTVPRDLGLDAGVPRSIDIRLSHFRNADLLLTALDLHRFSAEPLAPPSQQSSGRPAPRRSARKQIVIFGNCQGNLLAEALRHHSGFSRHFSVKHHYMELPANLHEQGRRDLEECDLLLVQDIREWDQYPLRAHVPSDLPTLRYPCVRFASPWPFDAFNGPDDKLARNRDFPNFEFTYFDGLLARLRKEIPDHEQRFRAYESLDIERVVDFNRLHRFEQARLEDMDRKFAAGIGAYILENFRSKQTFYTTAHPDGRIMKMLVRQVSRELGLPLHFLLPGSLNSLRRLQVPIHPKVAAALGMSWADARRKYLVRGEWLTWEAYFRKYIAYYG
;
A
#
# COMPACT_ATOMS: atom_id res chain seq x y z
N MET A 1 25.11 2.94 -34.66
CA MET A 1 25.13 1.52 -35.07
C MET A 1 26.53 1.02 -34.78
N ASP A 2 26.61 -0.17 -34.20
CA ASP A 2 27.81 -0.88 -33.71
C ASP A 2 28.40 -0.43 -32.36
N ALA A 3 27.74 -0.86 -31.28
CA ALA A 3 28.35 -1.19 -29.97
C ALA A 3 27.33 -1.91 -29.05
N LEU A 4 26.58 -2.87 -29.60
CA LEU A 4 25.66 -3.74 -28.87
C LEU A 4 26.01 -5.19 -29.22
N ASP A 5 27.17 -5.64 -28.78
CA ASP A 5 27.48 -7.07 -28.71
C ASP A 5 28.73 -7.27 -27.86
N GLN A 6 28.53 -7.72 -26.61
CA GLN A 6 29.41 -8.58 -25.82
C GLN A 6 28.97 -8.57 -24.35
N VAL A 7 27.83 -9.22 -24.06
CA VAL A 7 27.62 -9.85 -22.76
C VAL A 7 28.17 -11.27 -22.89
N LYS A 8 29.47 -11.42 -22.61
CA LYS A 8 30.10 -12.74 -22.48
C LYS A 8 29.56 -13.42 -21.22
N THR A 9 28.99 -14.59 -21.44
CA THR A 9 28.67 -15.64 -20.49
C THR A 9 29.80 -15.84 -19.47
N MET A 10 29.54 -15.50 -18.20
CA MET A 10 30.34 -15.94 -17.07
C MET A 10 29.82 -17.31 -16.57
N PRO A 11 30.70 -18.21 -16.11
CA PRO A 11 30.32 -19.56 -15.72
C PRO A 11 29.48 -19.54 -14.45
N ALA A 12 28.45 -20.39 -14.43
CA ALA A 12 27.56 -20.61 -13.31
C ALA A 12 28.35 -21.08 -12.07
N ALA A 13 28.57 -20.18 -11.12
CA ALA A 13 29.03 -20.52 -9.79
C ALA A 13 27.92 -21.30 -9.07
N ALA A 14 28.26 -22.50 -8.63
CA ALA A 14 27.54 -23.43 -7.75
C ALA A 14 26.14 -22.97 -7.30
N ARG A 15 25.11 -23.38 -8.07
CA ARG A 15 23.73 -23.41 -7.59
C ARG A 15 23.66 -24.40 -6.44
N GLN A 16 23.36 -23.91 -5.24
CA GLN A 16 22.89 -24.74 -4.13
C GLN A 16 21.63 -25.50 -4.59
N SER A 17 21.45 -26.72 -4.08
CA SER A 17 20.47 -27.71 -4.53
C SER A 17 19.04 -27.15 -4.71
N PRO A 18 18.24 -27.65 -5.68
CA PRO A 18 16.97 -27.03 -6.10
C PRO A 18 15.73 -27.49 -5.32
N ASP A 19 15.89 -27.99 -4.09
CA ASP A 19 14.76 -28.42 -3.25
C ASP A 19 14.40 -27.33 -2.22
N ASP A 20 13.17 -26.82 -2.33
CA ASP A 20 12.42 -26.03 -1.34
C ASP A 20 13.14 -24.77 -0.81
N GLU A 21 13.33 -23.77 -1.67
CA GLU A 21 13.94 -22.48 -1.32
C GLU A 21 13.01 -21.66 -0.40
N ALA A 22 13.00 -22.01 0.88
CA ALA A 22 12.23 -21.33 1.92
C ALA A 22 12.87 -19.98 2.25
N ARG A 23 12.19 -18.89 1.89
CA ARG A 23 12.64 -17.51 2.12
C ARG A 23 11.96 -16.90 3.35
N PRO A 24 12.67 -16.59 4.45
CA PRO A 24 12.09 -15.86 5.57
C PRO A 24 11.76 -14.42 5.16
N LEU A 25 10.50 -14.02 5.33
CA LEU A 25 10.04 -12.68 4.95
C LEU A 25 9.90 -11.75 6.14
N LEU A 26 9.55 -12.24 7.34
CA LEU A 26 9.23 -11.38 8.48
C LEU A 26 10.28 -10.28 8.76
N PRO A 27 11.61 -10.51 8.67
CA PRO A 27 12.62 -9.47 8.91
C PRO A 27 12.62 -8.34 7.87
N VAL A 28 12.18 -8.61 6.64
CA VAL A 28 12.21 -7.66 5.52
C VAL A 28 10.84 -7.02 5.24
N MET A 29 9.80 -7.45 5.96
CA MET A 29 8.47 -6.86 5.87
C MET A 29 8.40 -5.48 6.56
N GLU A 30 7.58 -4.60 6.00
CA GLU A 30 7.27 -3.30 6.57
C GLU A 30 6.26 -3.44 7.72
N VAL A 31 6.52 -2.73 8.82
CA VAL A 31 5.64 -2.70 10.00
C VAL A 31 4.96 -1.35 10.09
N ARG A 32 3.65 -1.36 10.28
CA ARG A 32 2.82 -0.16 10.43
C ARG A 32 2.11 -0.20 11.78
N GLU A 33 1.94 0.97 12.38
CA GLU A 33 0.97 1.15 13.46
C GLU A 33 -0.39 0.54 13.05
N PRO A 34 -1.07 -0.21 13.94
CA PRO A 34 -0.84 -0.30 15.38
C PRO A 34 0.23 -1.33 15.83
N ALA A 35 1.05 -1.87 14.93
CA ALA A 35 2.09 -2.83 15.30
C ALA A 35 3.47 -2.21 15.53
N ARG A 36 4.32 -2.98 16.22
CA ARG A 36 5.71 -2.67 16.52
C ARG A 36 6.56 -3.93 16.33
N ARG A 37 7.77 -3.75 15.78
CA ARG A 37 8.81 -4.78 15.76
C ARG A 37 9.62 -4.76 17.06
N TRP A 38 9.86 -5.93 17.63
CA TRP A 38 10.67 -6.13 18.83
C TRP A 38 12.12 -6.49 18.48
N ALA A 39 13.00 -6.44 19.48
CA ALA A 39 14.42 -6.73 19.29
C ALA A 39 14.70 -8.20 18.88
N ASP A 40 13.77 -9.12 19.18
CA ASP A 40 13.84 -10.52 18.76
C ASP A 40 13.33 -10.75 17.32
N GLY A 41 12.96 -9.68 16.60
CA GLY A 41 12.45 -9.73 15.23
C GLY A 41 10.94 -9.96 15.12
N THR A 42 10.26 -10.32 16.20
CA THR A 42 8.79 -10.53 16.20
C THR A 42 8.03 -9.21 16.03
N VAL A 43 6.80 -9.29 15.55
CA VAL A 43 5.95 -8.11 15.31
C VAL A 43 4.62 -8.24 16.06
N SER A 44 4.36 -7.35 17.01
CA SER A 44 3.10 -7.37 17.78
C SER A 44 2.24 -6.16 17.47
N VAL A 45 0.93 -6.40 17.34
CA VAL A 45 -0.10 -5.36 17.44
C VAL A 45 -0.14 -4.88 18.89
N VAL A 46 0.15 -3.59 19.12
CA VAL A 46 0.20 -2.99 20.46
C VAL A 46 -1.06 -2.20 20.81
N PHE A 47 -1.88 -1.85 19.81
CA PHE A 47 -3.16 -1.17 20.01
C PHE A 47 -4.28 -1.85 19.24
N LEU A 48 -5.46 -1.93 19.85
CA LEU A 48 -6.67 -2.41 19.19
C LEU A 48 -7.31 -1.33 18.33
N ILE A 49 -6.56 -0.87 17.32
CA ILE A 49 -7.08 0.03 16.29
C ILE A 49 -7.74 -0.84 15.21
N PRO A 50 -9.00 -0.54 14.85
CA PRO A 50 -9.69 -1.32 13.84
C PRO A 50 -9.00 -1.30 12.46
N ALA A 51 -8.76 -2.49 11.94
CA ALA A 51 -8.71 -2.79 10.51
C ALA A 51 -7.68 -2.00 9.69
N GLN A 52 -6.43 -2.17 10.09
CA GLN A 52 -5.27 -1.61 9.42
C GLN A 52 -4.29 -2.73 9.08
N ALA A 53 -3.72 -2.67 7.87
CA ALA A 53 -2.56 -3.49 7.53
C ALA A 53 -1.44 -3.14 8.51
N PHE A 54 -1.01 -4.12 9.31
CA PHE A 54 -0.01 -3.91 10.37
C PHE A 54 1.38 -4.45 9.96
N LEU A 55 1.40 -5.39 9.02
CA LEU A 55 2.58 -6.00 8.46
C LEU A 55 2.35 -6.20 6.96
N TYR A 56 3.24 -5.69 6.12
CA TYR A 56 3.08 -5.78 4.66
C TYR A 56 4.41 -5.85 3.90
N GLY A 57 4.35 -6.17 2.61
CA GLY A 57 5.55 -6.43 1.80
C GLY A 57 6.20 -7.77 2.15
N PRO A 58 7.50 -7.96 1.86
CA PRO A 58 8.27 -7.17 0.90
C PRO A 58 7.60 -7.17 -0.48
N PHE A 59 8.02 -6.24 -1.36
CA PHE A 59 7.56 -6.19 -2.74
C PHE A 59 8.44 -7.09 -3.59
N LEU A 60 8.03 -8.34 -3.78
CA LEU A 60 8.83 -9.35 -4.46
C LEU A 60 8.40 -9.52 -5.91
N ARG A 61 9.30 -9.32 -6.86
CA ARG A 61 9.13 -9.87 -8.21
C ARG A 61 9.53 -11.35 -8.14
N LEU A 62 8.65 -12.21 -8.65
CA LEU A 62 8.71 -13.67 -8.53
C LEU A 62 8.72 -14.32 -9.92
N GLU A 63 9.39 -15.47 -10.03
CA GLU A 63 9.32 -16.33 -11.22
C GLU A 63 7.92 -16.94 -11.37
N ALA A 64 7.59 -17.41 -12.57
CA ALA A 64 6.34 -18.13 -12.78
C ALA A 64 6.33 -19.42 -11.95
N GLY A 65 5.19 -19.73 -11.34
CA GLY A 65 5.05 -20.96 -10.56
C GLY A 65 4.09 -20.86 -9.39
N ARG A 66 4.06 -21.93 -8.61
CA ARG A 66 3.23 -22.06 -7.42
C ARG A 66 4.04 -21.78 -6.16
N TYR A 67 3.44 -21.00 -5.26
CA TYR A 67 4.07 -20.56 -4.02
C TYR A 67 3.15 -20.82 -2.84
N ARG A 68 3.75 -21.02 -1.67
CA ARG A 68 3.06 -21.12 -0.39
C ARG A 68 3.65 -20.13 0.59
N LEU A 69 2.80 -19.26 1.14
CA LEU A 69 3.17 -18.41 2.26
C LEU A 69 2.78 -19.11 3.57
N SER A 70 3.76 -19.51 4.36
CA SER A 70 3.57 -20.05 5.71
C SER A 70 3.81 -18.97 6.76
N PHE A 71 3.05 -18.97 7.85
CA PHE A 71 3.26 -18.04 8.96
C PHE A 71 2.79 -18.60 10.31
N ARG A 72 3.38 -18.07 11.39
CA ARG A 72 2.99 -18.39 12.78
C ARG A 72 2.60 -17.12 13.50
N CYS A 73 1.41 -17.13 14.12
CA CYS A 73 0.88 -15.98 14.83
C CYS A 73 0.32 -16.40 16.19
N GLN A 74 0.72 -15.70 17.26
CA GLN A 74 0.12 -15.84 18.58
C GLN A 74 -1.03 -14.87 18.76
N VAL A 75 -2.14 -15.37 19.32
CA VAL A 75 -3.35 -14.57 19.58
C VAL A 75 -3.63 -14.47 21.07
N LYS A 76 -3.71 -13.23 21.57
CA LYS A 76 -4.10 -12.90 22.95
C LYS A 76 -5.40 -12.09 22.95
N MET A 77 -6.26 -12.36 23.93
CA MET A 77 -7.55 -11.67 24.14
C MET A 77 -8.42 -11.55 22.89
N PRO A 78 -8.89 -12.66 22.28
CA PRO A 78 -9.84 -12.59 21.18
C PRO A 78 -11.20 -12.11 21.69
N LEU A 79 -11.55 -10.87 21.38
CA LEU A 79 -12.73 -10.19 21.93
C LEU A 79 -14.04 -10.58 21.22
N GLN A 80 -13.95 -11.17 20.02
CA GLN A 80 -15.12 -11.52 19.19
C GLN A 80 -15.34 -13.03 19.00
N GLY A 81 -14.73 -13.89 19.82
CA GLY A 81 -14.90 -15.35 19.71
C GLY A 81 -14.42 -15.88 18.36
N GLU A 82 -15.30 -16.60 17.63
CA GLU A 82 -14.99 -17.25 16.34
C GLU A 82 -14.91 -16.30 15.14
N HIS A 83 -15.22 -15.01 15.32
CA HIS A 83 -15.06 -14.04 14.23
C HIS A 83 -13.58 -13.90 13.84
N PRO A 84 -13.27 -13.67 12.56
CA PRO A 84 -11.90 -13.41 12.12
C PRO A 84 -11.24 -12.30 12.92
N VAL A 85 -9.95 -12.48 13.23
CA VAL A 85 -9.11 -11.47 13.89
C VAL A 85 -8.06 -10.86 12.96
N MET A 86 -7.76 -11.57 11.86
CA MET A 86 -6.76 -11.19 10.88
C MET A 86 -7.18 -11.62 9.48
N GLY A 87 -6.77 -10.87 8.46
CA GLY A 87 -6.83 -11.27 7.06
C GLY A 87 -5.45 -11.20 6.40
N LEU A 88 -5.22 -12.08 5.42
CA LEU A 88 -4.00 -12.15 4.62
C LEU A 88 -4.33 -11.98 3.13
N GLU A 89 -3.76 -10.97 2.49
CA GLU A 89 -3.85 -10.74 1.04
C GLU A 89 -2.50 -11.02 0.37
N VAL A 90 -2.53 -11.70 -0.78
CA VAL A 90 -1.41 -11.78 -1.73
C VAL A 90 -1.78 -10.98 -2.97
N ILE A 91 -1.05 -9.89 -3.25
CA ILE A 91 -1.44 -8.90 -4.26
C ILE A 91 -0.28 -8.62 -5.20
N ALA A 92 -0.49 -8.74 -6.51
CA ALA A 92 0.46 -8.30 -7.52
C ALA A 92 0.18 -6.84 -7.92
N GLN A 93 1.23 -6.00 -8.07
CA GLN A 93 1.16 -4.60 -8.51
C GLN A 93 0.13 -3.75 -7.73
N ASN A 94 -0.09 -4.04 -6.45
CA ASN A 94 -1.09 -3.39 -5.59
C ASN A 94 -2.56 -3.51 -6.05
N ARG A 95 -2.87 -4.33 -7.07
CA ARG A 95 -4.18 -4.37 -7.73
C ARG A 95 -4.71 -5.77 -8.07
N ILE A 96 -3.83 -6.73 -8.32
CA ILE A 96 -4.25 -8.08 -8.73
C ILE A 96 -4.24 -8.97 -7.49
N LEU A 97 -5.41 -9.22 -6.90
CA LEU A 97 -5.54 -10.15 -5.78
C LEU A 97 -5.34 -11.59 -6.28
N ARG A 98 -4.32 -12.27 -5.76
CA ARG A 98 -3.94 -13.63 -6.15
C ARG A 98 -4.41 -14.67 -5.15
N ALA A 99 -4.44 -14.30 -3.87
CA ALA A 99 -5.01 -15.11 -2.82
C ALA A 99 -5.50 -14.22 -1.68
N TRP A 100 -6.52 -14.69 -0.98
CA TRP A 100 -7.05 -14.05 0.21
C TRP A 100 -7.55 -15.10 1.18
N ARG A 101 -7.30 -14.90 2.47
CA ARG A 101 -7.93 -15.69 3.53
C ARG A 101 -8.04 -14.91 4.83
N ASP A 102 -9.15 -15.12 5.50
CA ASP A 102 -9.37 -14.69 6.88
C ASP A 102 -8.94 -15.76 7.87
N TYR A 103 -8.54 -15.34 9.06
CA TYR A 103 -8.17 -16.24 10.15
C TYR A 103 -8.86 -15.86 11.47
N SER A 104 -9.51 -16.82 12.10
CA SER A 104 -10.07 -16.72 13.46
C SER A 104 -8.99 -16.93 14.51
N ALA A 105 -9.29 -16.58 15.77
CA ALA A 105 -8.36 -16.82 16.86
C ALA A 105 -8.13 -18.33 17.12
N ALA A 106 -9.13 -19.17 16.88
CA ALA A 106 -9.02 -20.62 17.00
C ALA A 106 -8.09 -21.19 15.92
N GLU A 107 -8.31 -20.80 14.65
CA GLU A 107 -7.47 -21.21 13.52
C GLU A 107 -6.00 -20.84 13.75
N LEU A 108 -5.71 -19.60 14.19
CA LEU A 108 -4.33 -19.16 14.44
C LEU A 108 -3.63 -19.88 15.61
N ARG A 109 -4.38 -20.46 16.56
CA ARG A 109 -3.80 -21.21 17.69
C ARG A 109 -3.41 -22.63 17.33
N ASP A 110 -3.94 -23.16 16.24
CA ASP A 110 -3.70 -24.53 15.78
C ASP A 110 -2.29 -24.73 15.17
N GLY A 111 -1.45 -23.69 15.20
CA GLY A 111 -0.05 -23.76 14.84
C GLY A 111 0.29 -22.93 13.60
N GLU A 112 1.14 -23.49 12.74
CA GLU A 112 1.52 -22.84 11.49
C GLU A 112 0.33 -22.80 10.52
N GLN A 113 0.13 -21.65 9.91
CA GLN A 113 -0.88 -21.41 8.91
C GLN A 113 -0.23 -21.23 7.56
N SER A 114 -0.94 -21.58 6.49
CA SER A 114 -0.45 -21.39 5.13
C SER A 114 -1.52 -20.86 4.17
N LEU A 115 -1.06 -20.22 3.10
CA LEU A 115 -1.86 -19.76 1.98
C LEU A 115 -1.07 -19.95 0.68
N SER A 116 -1.59 -20.78 -0.23
CA SER A 116 -0.97 -21.01 -1.53
C SER A 116 -1.52 -20.05 -2.59
N PHE A 117 -0.69 -19.71 -3.57
CA PHE A 117 -1.05 -18.86 -4.70
C PHE A 117 -0.16 -19.17 -5.92
N THR A 118 -0.65 -18.77 -7.11
CA THR A 118 0.09 -18.95 -8.36
C THR A 118 0.52 -17.60 -8.93
N VAL A 119 1.79 -17.53 -9.34
CA VAL A 119 2.38 -16.46 -10.14
C VAL A 119 2.27 -16.86 -11.60
N PRO A 120 1.35 -16.23 -12.38
CA PRO A 120 1.21 -16.54 -13.79
C PRO A 120 2.32 -15.88 -14.61
N ALA A 121 2.57 -16.42 -15.81
CA ALA A 121 3.66 -16.00 -16.68
C ALA A 121 3.59 -14.51 -17.08
N ASP A 122 2.41 -13.90 -17.16
CA ASP A 122 2.21 -12.49 -17.49
C ASP A 122 2.56 -11.52 -16.35
N LEU A 123 2.66 -12.03 -15.12
CA LEU A 123 3.03 -11.25 -13.93
C LEU A 123 4.41 -11.60 -13.41
N SER A 124 5.08 -12.60 -14.01
CA SER A 124 6.35 -13.11 -13.56
C SER A 124 7.54 -12.37 -14.17
N ILE A 125 8.71 -12.52 -13.57
CA ILE A 125 9.98 -11.89 -13.99
C ILE A 125 10.27 -12.15 -15.48
N GLU A 126 9.93 -13.34 -15.98
CA GLU A 126 10.19 -13.79 -17.35
C GLU A 126 9.42 -12.97 -18.41
N SER A 127 8.33 -12.30 -18.05
CA SER A 127 7.53 -11.49 -18.99
C SER A 127 8.17 -10.18 -19.44
N GLY A 128 9.15 -9.66 -18.67
CA GLY A 128 9.63 -8.28 -18.84
C GLY A 128 8.63 -7.18 -18.48
N ALA A 129 7.39 -7.54 -18.10
CA ALA A 129 6.34 -6.65 -17.59
C ALA A 129 5.94 -7.04 -16.16
N ASP A 130 6.91 -7.58 -15.42
CA ASP A 130 6.72 -8.30 -14.19
C ASP A 130 6.11 -7.45 -13.06
N ALA A 131 5.39 -8.12 -12.17
CA ALA A 131 4.62 -7.50 -11.12
C ALA A 131 5.31 -7.72 -9.77
N PRO A 132 5.59 -6.67 -8.98
CA PRO A 132 5.93 -6.88 -7.58
C PRO A 132 4.70 -7.42 -6.83
N PHE A 133 4.89 -8.55 -6.15
CA PHE A 133 3.96 -9.19 -5.24
C PHE A 133 4.16 -8.63 -3.83
N GLU A 134 3.06 -8.32 -3.17
CA GLU A 134 3.00 -7.86 -1.79
C GLU A 134 2.14 -8.81 -0.97
N PHE A 135 2.57 -9.09 0.25
CA PHE A 135 1.81 -9.83 1.24
C PHE A 135 1.29 -8.85 2.28
N ARG A 136 -0.01 -8.79 2.55
CA ARG A 136 -0.59 -7.84 3.52
C ARG A 136 -1.34 -8.57 4.62
N PHE A 137 -0.93 -8.36 5.86
CA PHE A 137 -1.64 -8.81 7.05
C PHE A 137 -2.44 -7.65 7.64
N THR A 138 -3.76 -7.80 7.64
CA THR A 138 -4.70 -6.81 8.18
C THR A 138 -5.26 -7.30 9.50
N HIS A 139 -5.09 -6.52 10.57
CA HIS A 139 -5.64 -6.80 11.90
C HIS A 139 -7.01 -6.14 12.05
N PHE A 140 -8.03 -6.86 12.55
CA PHE A 140 -9.42 -6.36 12.58
C PHE A 140 -9.84 -5.60 13.84
N GLY A 141 -8.94 -5.32 14.79
CA GLY A 141 -9.25 -4.51 15.98
C GLY A 141 -9.78 -5.30 17.18
N ASN A 142 -9.80 -6.62 17.10
CA ASN A 142 -10.52 -7.50 18.03
C ASN A 142 -9.62 -8.58 18.69
N ALA A 143 -8.30 -8.52 18.52
CA ALA A 143 -7.35 -9.35 19.26
C ALA A 143 -5.94 -8.74 19.27
N PHE A 144 -5.13 -9.06 20.27
CA PHE A 144 -3.69 -8.77 20.21
C PHE A 144 -2.98 -9.90 19.46
N LEU A 145 -2.29 -9.54 18.39
CA LEU A 145 -1.60 -10.47 17.50
C LEU A 145 -0.09 -10.30 17.65
N THR A 146 0.66 -11.40 17.65
CA THR A 146 2.12 -11.38 17.55
C THR A 146 2.56 -12.33 16.44
N MET A 147 3.06 -11.75 15.36
CA MET A 147 3.65 -12.49 14.24
C MET A 147 5.04 -12.96 14.64
N LEU A 148 5.24 -14.28 14.60
CA LEU A 148 6.49 -14.94 14.99
C LEU A 148 7.37 -15.28 13.79
N ALA A 149 6.74 -15.70 12.69
CA ALA A 149 7.44 -16.11 11.48
C ALA A 149 6.53 -15.90 10.27
N VAL A 150 7.13 -15.56 9.14
CA VAL A 150 6.50 -15.53 7.81
C VAL A 150 7.56 -16.04 6.83
N THR A 151 7.24 -17.08 6.06
CA THR A 151 8.15 -17.77 5.16
C THR A 151 7.45 -18.00 3.83
N LEU A 152 8.14 -17.69 2.73
CA LEU A 152 7.68 -17.98 1.37
C LEU A 152 8.40 -19.22 0.86
N HIS A 153 7.63 -20.19 0.38
CA HIS A 153 8.11 -21.42 -0.22
C HIS A 153 7.74 -21.44 -1.71
N ARG A 154 8.66 -21.90 -2.55
CA ARG A 154 8.36 -22.25 -3.94
C ARG A 154 8.04 -23.74 -3.99
N GLU A 155 6.85 -24.08 -4.47
CA GLU A 155 6.43 -25.48 -4.58
C GLU A 155 6.99 -26.09 -5.88
N ALA A 156 7.49 -27.32 -5.82
CA ALA A 156 8.07 -28.00 -6.98
C ALA A 156 7.00 -28.24 -8.06
N SER A 157 7.38 -27.96 -9.31
CA SER A 157 6.50 -27.87 -10.49
C SER A 157 6.03 -29.20 -11.08
N ALA A 158 5.97 -30.28 -10.28
CA ALA A 158 5.73 -31.63 -10.81
C ALA A 158 4.36 -31.82 -11.48
N ASP A 159 3.35 -31.00 -11.17
CA ASP A 159 2.01 -31.07 -11.77
C ASP A 159 1.45 -29.68 -12.15
N CYS A 160 2.26 -28.82 -12.78
CA CYS A 160 1.77 -27.52 -13.30
C CYS A 160 1.04 -27.66 -14.65
N ALA A 161 0.05 -28.56 -14.72
CA ALA A 161 -0.96 -28.52 -15.78
C ALA A 161 -2.05 -27.54 -15.34
N ALA A 162 -1.97 -26.28 -15.80
CA ALA A 162 -3.05 -25.30 -15.85
C ALA A 162 -4.15 -25.43 -14.77
N GLU A 163 -3.78 -25.57 -13.49
CA GLU A 163 -4.78 -25.65 -12.43
C GLU A 163 -5.53 -24.32 -12.39
N ALA A 164 -6.86 -24.41 -12.32
CA ALA A 164 -7.73 -23.26 -12.22
C ALA A 164 -7.26 -22.33 -11.10
N PRO A 165 -7.44 -21.00 -11.24
CA PRO A 165 -7.07 -20.06 -10.19
C PRO A 165 -7.65 -20.55 -8.86
N ALA A 166 -6.82 -20.68 -7.83
CA ALA A 166 -7.28 -21.08 -6.51
C ALA A 166 -8.50 -20.22 -6.13
N GLU A 167 -9.63 -20.86 -5.83
CA GLU A 167 -10.85 -20.14 -5.48
C GLU A 167 -10.56 -19.22 -4.29
N LEU A 168 -10.91 -17.94 -4.43
CA LEU A 168 -10.73 -16.98 -3.35
C LEU A 168 -11.64 -17.36 -2.19
N ALA A 169 -11.07 -17.50 -1.00
CA ALA A 169 -11.84 -17.77 0.21
C ALA A 169 -12.88 -16.67 0.45
N PRO A 170 -14.02 -16.98 1.09
CA PRO A 170 -15.04 -15.98 1.36
C PRO A 170 -14.52 -14.87 2.30
N TRP A 171 -15.01 -13.66 2.09
CA TRP A 171 -14.79 -12.56 3.04
C TRP A 171 -15.80 -12.70 4.18
N ARG A 172 -15.31 -13.00 5.39
CA ARG A 172 -16.12 -13.12 6.62
C ARG A 172 -16.27 -11.75 7.27
N LEU A 173 -17.44 -11.10 7.09
CA LEU A 173 -17.61 -9.67 7.36
C LEU A 173 -18.32 -9.33 8.67
N LEU A 174 -19.12 -10.23 9.24
CA LEU A 174 -19.99 -9.90 10.36
C LEU A 174 -19.23 -9.25 11.53
N GLY A 175 -18.10 -9.84 11.95
CA GLY A 175 -17.24 -9.28 13.01
C GLY A 175 -16.71 -7.87 12.71
N ARG A 176 -16.45 -7.55 11.44
CA ARG A 176 -15.85 -6.28 10.97
C ARG A 176 -16.82 -5.12 10.92
N LEU A 177 -18.11 -5.42 10.78
CA LEU A 177 -19.18 -4.40 10.77
C LEU A 177 -19.55 -3.93 12.17
N ARG A 178 -19.13 -4.67 13.20
CA ARG A 178 -19.43 -4.35 14.60
C ARG A 178 -18.60 -3.17 15.06
N THR A 179 -19.26 -2.18 15.63
CA THR A 179 -18.55 -1.04 16.24
C THR A 179 -17.89 -1.43 17.56
N LEU A 180 -18.48 -2.37 18.30
CA LEU A 180 -17.95 -2.88 19.57
C LEU A 180 -17.61 -4.38 19.45
N PRO A 181 -16.42 -4.78 19.93
CA PRO A 181 -16.02 -6.17 19.90
C PRO A 181 -16.77 -6.94 21.00
N ALA A 182 -17.61 -7.87 20.59
CA ALA A 182 -18.25 -8.83 21.50
C ALA A 182 -18.32 -10.21 20.82
N PRO A 183 -18.45 -11.31 21.56
CA PRO A 183 -18.54 -12.64 20.97
C PRO A 183 -19.90 -12.90 20.30
N GLY A 184 -19.98 -13.97 19.52
CA GLY A 184 -21.23 -14.51 18.96
C GLY A 184 -21.90 -13.66 17.87
N GLY A 185 -23.17 -13.99 17.59
CA GLY A 185 -23.98 -13.29 16.59
C GLY A 185 -24.42 -11.88 16.99
N VAL A 186 -24.98 -11.13 16.05
CA VAL A 186 -25.50 -9.78 16.26
C VAL A 186 -27.02 -9.81 16.34
N ARG A 187 -27.57 -9.50 17.52
CA ARG A 187 -29.02 -9.37 17.68
C ARG A 187 -29.53 -8.04 17.14
N LEU A 188 -30.44 -8.11 16.18
CA LEU A 188 -31.21 -7.01 15.62
C LEU A 188 -32.66 -7.13 16.09
N SER A 189 -33.13 -6.12 16.80
CA SER A 189 -34.53 -6.06 17.25
C SER A 189 -35.08 -4.64 17.10
N PRO A 190 -36.41 -4.46 17.12
CA PRO A 190 -37.02 -3.14 16.96
C PRO A 190 -36.51 -2.10 17.95
N LEU A 191 -36.11 -2.55 19.14
CA LEU A 191 -35.62 -1.74 20.26
C LEU A 191 -34.10 -1.58 20.29
N SER A 192 -33.35 -2.27 19.42
CA SER A 192 -31.90 -2.42 19.60
C SER A 192 -31.04 -2.13 18.37
N VAL A 193 -31.64 -1.73 17.25
CA VAL A 193 -30.90 -1.31 16.05
C VAL A 193 -30.42 0.12 16.23
N THR A 194 -29.16 0.26 16.61
CA THR A 194 -28.45 1.54 16.65
C THR A 194 -27.24 1.48 15.73
N ARG A 195 -26.81 2.63 15.20
CA ARG A 195 -25.54 2.75 14.45
C ARG A 195 -24.32 2.29 15.26
N LEU A 196 -24.45 2.17 16.59
CA LEU A 196 -23.43 1.69 17.50
C LEU A 196 -23.28 0.16 17.50
N LYS A 197 -24.21 -0.59 16.92
CA LYS A 197 -24.09 -2.05 16.78
C LYS A 197 -23.53 -2.45 15.43
N LEU A 198 -24.10 -1.90 14.37
CA LEU A 198 -23.69 -2.12 12.98
C LEU A 198 -23.41 -0.76 12.36
N GLY A 199 -22.13 -0.44 12.28
CA GLY A 199 -21.63 0.80 11.70
C GLY A 199 -21.16 0.57 10.27
N ARG A 200 -20.50 1.58 9.71
CA ARG A 200 -19.65 1.35 8.53
C ARG A 200 -18.57 0.34 8.91
N SER A 201 -18.21 -0.54 7.99
CA SER A 201 -17.04 -1.40 8.16
C SER A 201 -15.84 -0.54 8.53
N SER A 202 -15.26 -0.81 9.70
CA SER A 202 -14.02 -0.15 10.12
C SER A 202 -12.88 -0.55 9.16
N ALA A 203 -12.91 -1.80 8.69
CA ALA A 203 -12.04 -2.32 7.64
C ALA A 203 -12.32 -1.69 6.29
N ILE A 204 -11.26 -1.24 5.63
CA ILE A 204 -11.28 -0.93 4.21
C ILE A 204 -11.46 -2.25 3.47
N LEU A 205 -12.67 -2.48 2.96
CA LEU A 205 -12.94 -3.59 2.04
C LEU A 205 -12.68 -3.11 0.62
N ARG A 206 -11.86 -3.84 -0.13
CA ARG A 206 -11.68 -3.68 -1.57
C ARG A 206 -11.84 -5.05 -2.19
N LEU A 207 -12.65 -5.15 -3.23
CA LEU A 207 -12.95 -6.40 -3.91
C LEU A 207 -12.41 -6.33 -5.34
N PRO A 208 -11.88 -7.42 -5.90
CA PRO A 208 -11.69 -7.54 -7.35
C PRO A 208 -12.96 -7.22 -8.14
N ALA A 209 -12.80 -6.90 -9.42
CA ALA A 209 -13.94 -6.85 -10.32
C ALA A 209 -14.58 -8.24 -10.43
N GLY A 210 -15.90 -8.32 -10.63
CA GLY A 210 -16.59 -9.59 -10.79
C GLY A 210 -17.95 -9.62 -10.14
N SER A 211 -18.52 -10.82 -10.09
CA SER A 211 -19.86 -11.05 -9.52
C SER A 211 -19.73 -11.76 -8.18
N TYR A 212 -20.49 -11.25 -7.21
CA TYR A 212 -20.40 -11.61 -5.81
C TYR A 212 -21.77 -12.00 -5.28
N ARG A 213 -21.79 -13.03 -4.44
CA ARG A 213 -22.94 -13.43 -3.65
C ARG A 213 -22.67 -13.06 -2.19
N ALA A 214 -23.56 -12.24 -1.62
CA ALA A 214 -23.57 -11.98 -0.19
C ALA A 214 -24.52 -12.97 0.48
N GLU A 215 -23.99 -13.83 1.34
CA GLU A 215 -24.76 -14.79 2.13
C GLU A 215 -24.91 -14.30 3.56
N ILE A 216 -26.14 -14.34 4.08
CA ILE A 216 -26.48 -13.92 5.43
C ILE A 216 -27.03 -15.13 6.18
N GLY A 217 -26.32 -15.54 7.22
CA GLY A 217 -26.83 -16.49 8.20
C GLY A 217 -27.59 -15.76 9.30
N CYS A 218 -28.79 -16.22 9.63
CA CYS A 218 -29.57 -15.64 10.70
C CYS A 218 -30.49 -16.65 11.40
N VAL A 219 -30.94 -16.31 12.60
CA VAL A 219 -32.00 -17.02 13.32
C VAL A 219 -33.14 -16.04 13.58
N LEU A 220 -34.32 -16.32 13.01
CA LEU A 220 -35.54 -15.59 13.33
C LEU A 220 -36.07 -16.04 14.68
N ARG A 221 -36.16 -15.12 15.65
CA ARG A 221 -36.72 -15.40 16.98
C ARG A 221 -38.19 -15.02 17.08
N ARG A 222 -38.58 -13.93 16.41
CA ARG A 222 -39.96 -13.42 16.40
C ARG A 222 -40.17 -12.55 15.17
N ALA A 223 -41.34 -12.64 14.56
CA ALA A 223 -41.83 -11.71 13.54
C ALA A 223 -43.13 -11.05 14.01
N ARG A 224 -43.42 -9.83 13.55
CA ARG A 224 -44.74 -9.20 13.71
C ARG A 224 -45.67 -9.59 12.57
N ASN A 225 -45.21 -9.43 11.33
CA ASN A 225 -45.94 -9.79 10.11
C ASN A 225 -45.03 -10.61 9.19
N ILE A 226 -45.50 -11.79 8.76
CA ILE A 226 -44.69 -12.74 7.97
C ILE A 226 -44.37 -12.22 6.56
N SER A 227 -45.26 -11.42 5.99
CA SER A 227 -45.15 -10.90 4.62
C SER A 227 -44.35 -9.60 4.48
N ASP A 228 -44.00 -8.94 5.58
CA ASP A 228 -43.34 -7.64 5.56
C ASP A 228 -41.80 -7.78 5.56
N GLU A 229 -41.12 -6.81 4.95
CA GLU A 229 -39.66 -6.71 4.97
C GLU A 229 -39.14 -6.65 6.42
N ALA A 230 -38.06 -7.37 6.73
CA ALA A 230 -37.41 -7.36 8.04
C ALA A 230 -35.96 -6.89 7.98
N LEU A 231 -35.24 -7.22 6.91
CA LEU A 231 -33.83 -6.91 6.75
C LEU A 231 -33.53 -6.43 5.32
N ALA A 232 -32.71 -5.40 5.19
CA ALA A 232 -32.07 -5.04 3.93
C ALA A 232 -30.55 -4.93 4.10
N VAL A 233 -29.81 -5.41 3.11
CA VAL A 233 -28.35 -5.31 3.03
C VAL A 233 -27.98 -4.55 1.77
N THR A 234 -27.34 -3.39 1.92
CA THR A 234 -26.90 -2.56 0.80
C THR A 234 -25.38 -2.60 0.66
N VAL A 235 -24.89 -2.90 -0.54
CA VAL A 235 -23.48 -2.80 -0.93
C VAL A 235 -23.29 -1.55 -1.77
N ARG A 236 -22.33 -0.70 -1.39
CA ARG A 236 -22.00 0.53 -2.12
C ARG A 236 -20.52 0.86 -1.97
N THR A 237 -19.96 1.65 -2.86
CA THR A 237 -18.66 2.26 -2.60
C THR A 237 -18.77 3.31 -1.47
N ARG A 238 -17.67 3.62 -0.78
CA ARG A 238 -17.66 4.61 0.33
C ARG A 238 -18.02 6.02 -0.13
N ASP A 239 -17.82 6.35 -1.40
CA ASP A 239 -18.27 7.60 -2.04
C ASP A 239 -19.72 7.54 -2.55
N GLY A 240 -20.40 6.40 -2.40
CA GLY A 240 -21.84 6.26 -2.48
C GLY A 240 -22.38 5.68 -3.78
N ILE A 241 -21.54 5.06 -4.62
CA ILE A 241 -21.98 4.37 -5.85
C ILE A 241 -22.63 3.04 -5.42
N PRO A 242 -23.91 2.79 -5.76
CA PRO A 242 -24.57 1.54 -5.42
C PRO A 242 -23.98 0.38 -6.23
N LEU A 243 -23.77 -0.77 -5.56
CA LEU A 243 -23.29 -2.00 -6.20
C LEU A 243 -24.37 -3.10 -6.17
N GLY A 244 -25.17 -3.14 -5.10
CA GLY A 244 -26.32 -4.04 -5.01
C GLY A 244 -27.10 -3.87 -3.70
N GLU A 245 -28.30 -4.41 -3.66
CA GLU A 245 -29.19 -4.41 -2.49
C GLU A 245 -29.98 -5.72 -2.43
N GLY A 246 -29.96 -6.39 -1.28
CA GLY A 246 -30.83 -7.51 -0.97
C GLY A 246 -31.85 -7.08 0.09
N ARG A 247 -33.14 -7.36 -0.15
CA ARG A 247 -34.22 -7.14 0.81
C ARG A 247 -34.90 -8.45 1.10
N PHE A 248 -35.19 -8.69 2.36
CA PHE A 248 -35.67 -9.98 2.83
C PHE A 248 -36.88 -9.80 3.73
N GLY A 249 -37.97 -10.44 3.36
CA GLY A 249 -39.15 -10.65 4.18
C GLY A 249 -38.86 -11.62 5.32
N THR A 250 -39.74 -11.66 6.32
CA THR A 250 -39.58 -12.61 7.44
C THR A 250 -39.69 -14.07 7.03
N SER A 251 -40.55 -14.40 6.06
CA SER A 251 -40.67 -15.76 5.52
C SER A 251 -39.36 -16.27 4.90
N GLU A 252 -38.61 -15.41 4.22
CA GLU A 252 -37.30 -15.77 3.66
C GLU A 252 -36.27 -16.00 4.77
N LEU A 253 -36.31 -15.17 5.81
CA LEU A 253 -35.39 -15.27 6.96
C LEU A 253 -35.66 -16.49 7.86
N GLU A 254 -36.85 -17.10 7.80
CA GLU A 254 -37.19 -18.35 8.51
C GLU A 254 -36.35 -19.54 8.04
N SER A 255 -35.91 -19.53 6.77
CA SER A 255 -34.99 -20.54 6.23
C SER A 255 -33.64 -20.57 6.95
N GLY A 256 -33.32 -19.52 7.72
CA GLY A 256 -32.06 -19.35 8.43
C GLY A 256 -30.89 -18.87 7.58
N ARG A 257 -31.05 -18.81 6.25
CA ARG A 257 -30.02 -18.34 5.33
C ARG A 257 -30.65 -17.67 4.12
N VAL A 258 -30.25 -16.42 3.87
CA VAL A 258 -30.67 -15.66 2.69
C VAL A 258 -29.45 -15.16 1.94
N SER A 259 -29.59 -14.91 0.64
CA SER A 259 -28.50 -14.37 -0.16
C SER A 259 -29.00 -13.43 -1.24
N PHE A 260 -28.10 -12.57 -1.73
CA PHE A 260 -28.33 -11.74 -2.90
C PHE A 260 -27.03 -11.55 -3.67
N GLU A 261 -27.15 -11.23 -4.94
CA GLU A 261 -26.00 -11.05 -5.83
C GLU A 261 -25.78 -9.58 -6.16
N PHE A 262 -24.52 -9.21 -6.38
CA PHE A 262 -24.12 -7.89 -6.82
C PHE A 262 -22.84 -7.96 -7.66
N THR A 263 -22.57 -6.90 -8.40
CA THR A 263 -21.41 -6.84 -9.29
C THR A 263 -20.49 -5.72 -8.85
N VAL A 264 -19.17 -5.98 -8.91
CA VAL A 264 -18.13 -4.96 -8.77
C VAL A 264 -17.56 -4.70 -10.18
N PRO A 265 -17.87 -3.54 -10.77
CA PRO A 265 -17.30 -3.11 -12.04
C PRO A 265 -15.77 -3.02 -12.03
N ARG A 266 -15.14 -3.17 -13.21
CA ARG A 266 -13.67 -3.12 -13.37
C ARG A 266 -13.07 -1.79 -12.93
N ASP A 267 -13.76 -0.67 -13.15
CA ASP A 267 -13.35 0.68 -12.77
C ASP A 267 -13.48 0.97 -11.27
N LEU A 268 -14.20 0.12 -10.53
CA LEU A 268 -14.39 0.24 -9.08
C LEU A 268 -13.61 -0.79 -8.27
N GLY A 269 -13.29 -1.94 -8.88
CA GLY A 269 -12.64 -3.09 -8.24
C GLY A 269 -11.14 -2.89 -7.96
N LEU A 270 -10.52 -3.92 -7.38
CA LEU A 270 -9.08 -3.97 -7.12
C LEU A 270 -8.25 -3.80 -8.40
N ASP A 271 -8.78 -4.30 -9.53
CA ASP A 271 -8.13 -4.26 -10.84
C ASP A 271 -8.03 -2.84 -11.43
N ALA A 272 -8.79 -1.88 -10.88
CA ALA A 272 -8.67 -0.48 -11.24
C ALA A 272 -7.33 0.11 -10.77
N GLY A 273 -6.79 1.08 -11.51
CA GLY A 273 -5.59 1.82 -11.09
C GLY A 273 -5.75 2.52 -9.72
N VAL A 274 -6.99 2.78 -9.29
CA VAL A 274 -7.33 3.30 -7.97
C VAL A 274 -8.56 2.58 -7.41
N PRO A 275 -8.39 1.51 -6.62
CA PRO A 275 -9.51 0.72 -6.15
C PRO A 275 -10.38 1.46 -5.15
N ARG A 276 -11.71 1.39 -5.34
CA ARG A 276 -12.68 2.05 -4.46
C ARG A 276 -12.90 1.19 -3.22
N SER A 277 -13.02 1.84 -2.07
CA SER A 277 -13.41 1.15 -0.85
C SER A 277 -14.90 0.85 -0.87
N ILE A 278 -15.29 -0.36 -0.49
CA ILE A 278 -16.67 -0.83 -0.43
C ILE A 278 -17.17 -0.75 1.01
N ASP A 279 -18.45 -0.39 1.16
CA ASP A 279 -19.20 -0.26 2.41
C ASP A 279 -20.44 -1.14 2.33
N ILE A 280 -20.66 -1.95 3.36
CA ILE A 280 -21.84 -2.82 3.48
C ILE A 280 -22.65 -2.34 4.66
N ARG A 281 -23.93 -2.08 4.42
CA ARG A 281 -24.85 -1.55 5.43
C ARG A 281 -26.05 -2.45 5.59
N LEU A 282 -26.40 -2.68 6.85
CA LEU A 282 -27.60 -3.42 7.22
C LEU A 282 -28.65 -2.42 7.73
N SER A 283 -29.86 -2.53 7.18
CA SER A 283 -31.04 -1.79 7.61
C SER A 283 -32.07 -2.78 8.12
N HIS A 284 -32.66 -2.49 9.28
CA HIS A 284 -33.65 -3.37 9.91
C HIS A 284 -34.99 -2.63 10.01
N PHE A 285 -36.05 -3.24 9.47
CA PHE A 285 -37.36 -2.60 9.32
C PHE A 285 -38.25 -2.70 10.57
N ARG A 286 -37.69 -3.17 11.70
CA ARG A 286 -38.40 -3.31 12.98
C ARG A 286 -39.59 -4.30 12.93
N ASN A 287 -39.63 -5.17 11.93
CA ASN A 287 -40.62 -6.22 11.79
C ASN A 287 -40.23 -7.53 12.52
N ALA A 288 -38.94 -7.77 12.76
CA ALA A 288 -38.43 -9.02 13.32
C ALA A 288 -37.48 -8.83 14.52
N ASP A 289 -37.28 -9.88 15.31
CA ASP A 289 -36.14 -10.08 16.21
C ASP A 289 -35.24 -11.16 15.59
N LEU A 290 -34.07 -10.74 15.12
CA LEU A 290 -33.12 -11.55 14.36
C LEU A 290 -31.82 -11.67 15.15
N LEU A 291 -31.22 -12.86 15.12
CA LEU A 291 -29.82 -13.05 15.47
C LEU A 291 -29.03 -13.32 14.20
N LEU A 292 -28.25 -12.35 13.73
CA LEU A 292 -27.33 -12.56 12.62
C LEU A 292 -26.15 -13.39 13.09
N THR A 293 -25.86 -14.49 12.41
CA THR A 293 -24.78 -15.43 12.75
C THR A 293 -23.62 -15.35 11.77
N ALA A 294 -23.88 -14.98 10.51
CA ALA A 294 -22.85 -14.81 9.48
C ALA A 294 -23.20 -13.71 8.47
N LEU A 295 -22.18 -13.16 7.83
CA LEU A 295 -22.28 -12.32 6.64
C LEU A 295 -21.00 -12.56 5.83
N ASP A 296 -21.14 -13.35 4.77
CA ASP A 296 -20.01 -13.82 3.96
C ASP A 296 -20.17 -13.36 2.52
N LEU A 297 -19.08 -12.94 1.89
CA LEU A 297 -19.06 -12.64 0.46
C LEU A 297 -18.30 -13.73 -0.29
N HIS A 298 -18.93 -14.27 -1.33
CA HIS A 298 -18.34 -15.25 -2.24
C HIS A 298 -18.21 -14.62 -3.62
N ARG A 299 -17.01 -14.66 -4.20
CA ARG A 299 -16.82 -14.32 -5.62
C ARG A 299 -17.11 -15.58 -6.43
N PHE A 300 -18.13 -15.57 -7.27
CA PHE A 300 -18.50 -16.72 -8.09
C PHE A 300 -18.23 -16.52 -9.59
N SER A 301 -17.91 -15.29 -10.01
CA SER A 301 -17.40 -15.02 -11.35
C SER A 301 -16.34 -13.93 -11.34
N ALA A 302 -15.25 -14.14 -12.09
CA ALA A 302 -14.22 -13.13 -12.30
C ALA A 302 -14.68 -12.03 -13.27
N GLU A 303 -15.54 -12.37 -14.21
CA GLU A 303 -16.13 -11.41 -15.12
C GLU A 303 -17.36 -10.77 -14.48
N PRO A 304 -17.41 -9.42 -14.43
CA PRO A 304 -18.62 -8.74 -14.00
C PRO A 304 -19.72 -9.07 -15.02
N LEU A 305 -20.83 -9.65 -14.53
CA LEU A 305 -22.01 -9.81 -15.36
C LEU A 305 -22.42 -8.44 -15.88
N ALA A 306 -22.88 -8.37 -17.14
CA ALA A 306 -23.49 -7.17 -17.66
C ALA A 306 -24.56 -6.73 -16.64
N PRO A 307 -24.57 -5.45 -16.22
CA PRO A 307 -25.53 -5.00 -15.22
C PRO A 307 -26.92 -5.44 -15.70
N PRO A 308 -27.74 -6.06 -14.83
CA PRO A 308 -29.11 -6.38 -15.22
C PRO A 308 -29.71 -5.09 -15.74
N SER A 309 -30.25 -5.14 -16.96
CA SER A 309 -30.90 -4.02 -17.61
C SER A 309 -31.98 -3.51 -16.67
N GLN A 310 -31.63 -2.50 -15.87
CA GLN A 310 -32.56 -1.88 -14.96
C GLN A 310 -33.64 -1.29 -15.84
N GLN A 311 -34.79 -1.96 -15.90
CA GLN A 311 -36.04 -1.35 -16.31
C GLN A 311 -36.34 -0.25 -15.30
N SER A 312 -35.66 0.89 -15.47
CA SER A 312 -35.85 2.06 -14.65
C SER A 312 -37.23 2.62 -15.00
N SER A 313 -38.20 2.39 -14.12
CA SER A 313 -39.35 3.25 -14.02
C SER A 313 -38.85 4.70 -13.97
N GLY A 314 -39.30 5.50 -14.95
CA GLY A 314 -38.67 6.73 -15.40
C GLY A 314 -38.75 7.88 -14.40
N ARG A 315 -37.95 7.82 -13.34
CA ARG A 315 -37.67 8.98 -12.50
C ARG A 315 -36.24 9.42 -12.80
N PRO A 316 -36.03 10.56 -13.49
CA PRO A 316 -34.69 11.02 -13.81
C PRO A 316 -33.93 11.23 -12.50
N ALA A 317 -32.88 10.44 -12.30
CA ALA A 317 -31.95 10.66 -11.22
C ALA A 317 -31.47 12.12 -11.32
N PRO A 318 -31.45 12.88 -10.21
CA PRO A 318 -30.93 14.24 -10.25
C PRO A 318 -29.51 14.18 -10.80
N ARG A 319 -29.26 14.90 -11.91
CA ARG A 319 -27.92 15.10 -12.49
C ARG A 319 -27.01 15.66 -11.40
N ARG A 320 -26.36 14.79 -10.64
CA ARG A 320 -25.20 15.15 -9.82
C ARG A 320 -24.19 15.74 -10.79
N SER A 321 -23.77 16.98 -10.56
CA SER A 321 -22.67 17.59 -11.31
C SER A 321 -21.51 16.57 -11.34
N ALA A 322 -21.16 16.09 -12.54
CA ALA A 322 -20.08 15.13 -12.68
C ALA A 322 -18.82 15.74 -12.04
N ARG A 323 -18.25 15.03 -11.06
CA ARG A 323 -16.98 15.48 -10.45
C ARG A 323 -15.93 15.53 -11.54
N LYS A 324 -15.12 16.58 -11.56
CA LYS A 324 -14.01 16.68 -12.50
C LYS A 324 -12.98 15.59 -12.22
N GLN A 325 -12.50 14.91 -13.24
CA GLN A 325 -11.44 13.92 -13.14
C GLN A 325 -10.08 14.59 -13.20
N ILE A 326 -9.23 14.23 -12.25
CA ILE A 326 -7.86 14.69 -12.15
C ILE A 326 -6.94 13.47 -12.26
N VAL A 327 -5.97 13.55 -13.16
CA VAL A 327 -4.83 12.62 -13.20
C VAL A 327 -3.61 13.33 -12.62
N ILE A 328 -2.95 12.70 -11.64
CA ILE A 328 -1.70 13.19 -11.06
C ILE A 328 -0.56 12.29 -11.53
N PHE A 329 0.37 12.85 -12.30
CA PHE A 329 1.63 12.21 -12.66
C PHE A 329 2.72 12.62 -11.67
N GLY A 330 3.45 11.64 -11.13
CA GLY A 330 4.60 11.91 -10.26
C GLY A 330 5.11 10.68 -9.52
N ASN A 331 6.18 10.87 -8.74
CA ASN A 331 6.80 9.84 -7.91
C ASN A 331 5.97 9.51 -6.65
N CYS A 332 6.61 8.94 -5.63
CA CYS A 332 5.97 8.62 -4.34
C CYS A 332 5.28 9.84 -3.67
N GLN A 333 5.75 11.07 -3.90
CA GLN A 333 5.12 12.30 -3.42
C GLN A 333 3.79 12.56 -4.15
N GLY A 334 3.75 12.31 -5.46
CA GLY A 334 2.53 12.42 -6.28
C GLY A 334 1.46 11.43 -5.84
N ASN A 335 1.84 10.18 -5.53
CA ASN A 335 0.92 9.19 -4.96
C ASN A 335 0.35 9.65 -3.61
N LEU A 336 1.21 10.17 -2.72
CA LEU A 336 0.78 10.67 -1.42
C LEU A 336 -0.13 11.90 -1.52
N LEU A 337 0.17 12.81 -2.45
CA LEU A 337 -0.69 13.94 -2.79
C LEU A 337 -2.07 13.45 -3.28
N ALA A 338 -2.09 12.48 -4.20
CA ALA A 338 -3.33 11.90 -4.70
C ALA A 338 -4.16 11.23 -3.59
N GLU A 339 -3.51 10.46 -2.70
CA GLU A 339 -4.17 9.85 -1.54
C GLU A 339 -4.79 10.91 -0.61
N ALA A 340 -4.03 11.95 -0.28
CA ALA A 340 -4.50 13.02 0.59
C ALA A 340 -5.71 13.77 0.01
N LEU A 341 -5.65 14.11 -1.28
CA LEU A 341 -6.75 14.81 -1.97
C LEU A 341 -7.99 13.93 -2.08
N ARG A 342 -7.83 12.63 -2.38
CA ARG A 342 -8.94 11.67 -2.48
C ARG A 342 -9.71 11.51 -1.18
N HIS A 343 -9.01 11.56 -0.04
CA HIS A 343 -9.62 11.40 1.28
C HIS A 343 -10.10 12.72 1.90
N HIS A 344 -9.73 13.88 1.33
CA HIS A 344 -10.21 15.16 1.83
C HIS A 344 -11.66 15.43 1.39
N SER A 345 -12.57 15.56 2.35
CA SER A 345 -14.02 15.70 2.09
C SER A 345 -14.38 16.98 1.31
N GLY A 346 -13.65 18.07 1.55
CA GLY A 346 -13.82 19.31 0.79
C GLY A 346 -13.35 19.20 -0.66
N PHE A 347 -12.44 18.28 -0.98
CA PHE A 347 -11.88 18.12 -2.32
C PHE A 347 -12.67 17.09 -3.13
N SER A 348 -12.92 15.92 -2.54
CA SER A 348 -13.64 14.79 -3.15
C SER A 348 -15.10 15.08 -3.50
N ARG A 349 -15.66 16.22 -3.06
CA ARG A 349 -16.95 16.72 -3.52
C ARG A 349 -16.92 17.26 -4.95
N HIS A 350 -15.79 17.85 -5.35
CA HIS A 350 -15.62 18.51 -6.65
C HIS A 350 -14.82 17.66 -7.64
N PHE A 351 -13.88 16.86 -7.11
CA PHE A 351 -12.90 16.16 -7.92
C PHE A 351 -12.83 14.65 -7.62
N SER A 352 -12.43 13.88 -8.62
CA SER A 352 -12.02 12.48 -8.52
C SER A 352 -10.56 12.38 -8.96
N VAL A 353 -9.73 11.61 -8.25
CA VAL A 353 -8.26 11.63 -8.43
C VAL A 353 -7.70 10.25 -8.76
N LYS A 354 -7.01 10.17 -9.89
CA LYS A 354 -6.17 9.06 -10.34
C LYS A 354 -4.68 9.44 -10.24
N HIS A 355 -3.80 8.46 -10.05
CA HIS A 355 -2.35 8.68 -9.98
C HIS A 355 -1.64 7.78 -10.97
N HIS A 356 -0.74 8.37 -11.77
CA HIS A 356 0.16 7.66 -12.68
C HIS A 356 1.59 7.76 -12.15
N TYR A 357 2.23 6.60 -11.98
CA TYR A 357 3.65 6.51 -11.65
C TYR A 357 4.52 6.89 -12.86
N MET A 358 5.77 7.27 -12.59
CA MET A 358 6.77 7.63 -13.59
C MET A 358 7.01 6.48 -14.58
N GLU A 359 7.20 5.28 -14.03
CA GLU A 359 7.24 4.03 -14.79
C GLU A 359 5.84 3.44 -14.77
N LEU A 360 5.10 3.59 -15.88
CA LEU A 360 3.80 2.95 -16.06
C LEU A 360 4.01 1.60 -16.76
N PRO A 361 3.77 0.47 -16.06
CA PRO A 361 3.87 -0.87 -16.66
C PRO A 361 3.01 -1.00 -17.93
N ALA A 362 3.47 -1.77 -18.91
CA ALA A 362 2.79 -1.96 -20.20
C ALA A 362 1.33 -2.42 -20.04
N ASN A 363 1.06 -3.30 -19.07
CA ASN A 363 -0.29 -3.78 -18.76
C ASN A 363 -1.23 -2.70 -18.18
N LEU A 364 -0.75 -1.48 -17.93
CA LEU A 364 -1.58 -0.31 -17.55
C LEU A 364 -1.78 0.70 -18.67
N HIS A 365 -1.14 0.52 -19.83
CA HIS A 365 -1.15 1.54 -20.87
C HIS A 365 -2.55 1.80 -21.44
N GLU A 366 -3.39 0.77 -21.55
CA GLU A 366 -4.77 0.95 -22.01
C GLU A 366 -5.62 1.74 -21.01
N GLN A 367 -5.59 1.35 -19.73
CA GLN A 367 -6.32 2.07 -18.69
C GLN A 367 -5.80 3.51 -18.56
N GLY A 368 -4.49 3.71 -18.60
CA GLY A 368 -3.89 5.03 -18.55
C GLY A 368 -4.29 5.92 -19.73
N ARG A 369 -4.51 5.37 -20.92
CA ARG A 369 -5.05 6.11 -22.07
C ARG A 369 -6.47 6.60 -21.81
N ARG A 370 -7.35 5.71 -21.34
CA ARG A 370 -8.73 6.07 -20.94
C ARG A 370 -8.74 7.11 -19.82
N ASP A 371 -7.84 6.96 -18.84
CA ASP A 371 -7.70 7.91 -17.75
C ASP A 371 -7.33 9.31 -18.24
N LEU A 372 -6.50 9.42 -19.29
CA LEU A 372 -6.12 10.69 -19.92
C LEU A 372 -7.22 11.25 -20.82
N GLU A 373 -7.96 10.41 -21.54
CA GLU A 373 -9.10 10.81 -22.39
C GLU A 373 -10.28 11.36 -21.56
N GLU A 374 -10.54 10.77 -20.39
CA GLU A 374 -11.57 11.21 -19.45
C GLU A 374 -11.11 12.35 -18.51
N CYS A 375 -9.84 12.75 -18.61
CA CYS A 375 -9.23 13.72 -17.70
C CYS A 375 -9.74 15.13 -17.96
N ASP A 376 -10.14 15.86 -16.91
CA ASP A 376 -10.47 17.29 -17.00
C ASP A 376 -9.25 18.19 -16.69
N LEU A 377 -8.25 17.65 -15.99
CA LEU A 377 -7.05 18.37 -15.56
C LEU A 377 -5.92 17.40 -15.21
N LEU A 378 -4.76 17.61 -15.81
CA LEU A 378 -3.54 16.88 -15.52
C LEU A 378 -2.66 17.65 -14.52
N LEU A 379 -2.19 17.01 -13.46
CA LEU A 379 -1.12 17.53 -12.61
C LEU A 379 0.18 16.80 -12.89
N VAL A 380 1.22 17.53 -13.27
CA VAL A 380 2.53 16.96 -13.62
C VAL A 380 3.58 17.42 -12.63
N GLN A 381 4.21 16.48 -11.92
CA GLN A 381 5.35 16.82 -11.06
C GLN A 381 6.49 17.39 -11.92
N ASP A 382 7.20 18.39 -11.42
CA ASP A 382 8.35 18.98 -12.12
C ASP A 382 9.58 18.06 -12.04
N ILE A 383 9.55 17.02 -12.87
CA ILE A 383 10.55 15.95 -12.98
C ILE A 383 10.87 15.64 -14.44
N ARG A 384 12.07 15.11 -14.71
CA ARG A 384 12.54 14.81 -16.08
C ARG A 384 11.85 13.60 -16.68
N GLU A 385 11.41 12.68 -15.83
CA GLU A 385 10.72 11.44 -16.16
C GLU A 385 9.40 11.69 -16.90
N TRP A 386 8.84 12.91 -16.80
CA TRP A 386 7.72 13.32 -17.63
C TRP A 386 8.03 13.23 -19.13
N ASP A 387 9.27 13.49 -19.55
CA ASP A 387 9.71 13.38 -20.95
C ASP A 387 9.79 11.94 -21.44
N GLN A 388 9.88 10.99 -20.53
CA GLN A 388 9.96 9.55 -20.80
C GLN A 388 8.65 8.82 -20.51
N TYR A 389 7.60 9.56 -20.11
CA TYR A 389 6.33 8.96 -19.76
C TYR A 389 5.71 8.22 -20.95
N PRO A 390 5.41 6.91 -20.86
CA PRO A 390 4.99 6.10 -22.01
C PRO A 390 3.72 6.60 -22.72
N LEU A 391 2.84 7.30 -21.99
CA LEU A 391 1.59 7.82 -22.56
C LEU A 391 1.62 9.32 -22.82
N ARG A 392 2.79 9.97 -22.80
CA ARG A 392 2.91 11.43 -23.03
C ARG A 392 2.28 11.86 -24.36
N ALA A 393 2.48 11.09 -25.42
CA ALA A 393 1.92 11.37 -26.75
C ALA A 393 0.39 11.23 -26.81
N HIS A 394 -0.24 10.60 -25.80
CA HIS A 394 -1.69 10.45 -25.69
C HIS A 394 -2.34 11.55 -24.84
N VAL A 395 -1.56 12.47 -24.29
CA VAL A 395 -2.10 13.61 -23.53
C VAL A 395 -2.73 14.58 -24.53
N PRO A 396 -4.05 14.88 -24.43
CA PRO A 396 -4.69 15.83 -25.33
C PRO A 396 -3.99 17.19 -25.27
N SER A 397 -3.75 17.80 -26.43
CA SER A 397 -2.98 19.06 -26.53
C SER A 397 -3.66 20.26 -25.85
N ASP A 398 -4.98 20.19 -25.69
CA ASP A 398 -5.82 21.19 -25.04
C ASP A 398 -6.11 20.87 -23.56
N LEU A 399 -5.66 19.72 -23.04
CA LEU A 399 -5.88 19.33 -21.66
C LEU A 399 -5.18 20.32 -20.70
N PRO A 400 -5.93 21.02 -19.82
CA PRO A 400 -5.33 21.87 -18.82
C PRO A 400 -4.30 21.09 -18.01
N THR A 401 -3.09 21.65 -17.88
CA THR A 401 -1.99 21.00 -17.17
C THR A 401 -1.41 21.95 -16.12
N LEU A 402 -1.39 21.51 -14.87
CA LEU A 402 -0.78 22.22 -13.74
C LEU A 402 0.50 21.52 -13.31
N ARG A 403 1.62 22.23 -13.29
CA ARG A 403 2.88 21.69 -12.75
C ARG A 403 2.98 21.93 -11.25
N TYR A 404 3.57 20.98 -10.53
CA TYR A 404 3.83 21.10 -9.08
C TYR A 404 5.25 20.63 -8.73
N PRO A 405 5.87 21.12 -7.65
CA PRO A 405 7.30 20.89 -7.40
C PRO A 405 7.63 19.44 -7.08
N CYS A 406 8.79 18.97 -7.56
CA CYS A 406 9.46 17.79 -7.03
C CYS A 406 10.35 18.19 -5.84
N VAL A 407 9.94 17.80 -4.64
CA VAL A 407 10.63 18.23 -3.43
C VAL A 407 11.70 17.22 -3.05
N ARG A 408 12.97 17.54 -3.30
CA ARG A 408 14.13 16.72 -2.92
C ARG A 408 15.12 17.52 -2.08
N PHE A 409 15.99 16.86 -1.34
CA PHE A 409 17.10 17.50 -0.64
C PHE A 409 18.27 16.53 -0.45
N ALA A 410 19.31 16.71 -1.27
CA ALA A 410 20.43 15.80 -1.37
C ALA A 410 21.51 16.01 -0.30
N SER A 411 21.60 17.21 0.29
CA SER A 411 22.74 17.60 1.14
C SER A 411 23.06 16.61 2.27
N PRO A 412 22.09 16.00 2.99
CA PRO A 412 22.40 15.05 4.06
C PRO A 412 22.92 13.68 3.58
N TRP A 413 22.77 13.33 2.30
CA TRP A 413 23.13 12.01 1.75
C TRP A 413 24.02 12.15 0.50
N PRO A 414 25.24 12.68 0.64
CA PRO A 414 26.12 12.98 -0.48
C PRO A 414 26.62 11.75 -1.25
N PHE A 415 26.55 10.56 -0.64
CA PHE A 415 27.06 9.31 -1.22
C PHE A 415 25.97 8.45 -1.87
N ASP A 416 24.72 8.88 -1.76
CA ASP A 416 23.59 8.15 -2.32
C ASP A 416 23.61 8.18 -3.86
N ALA A 417 23.22 7.07 -4.49
CA ALA A 417 23.24 6.90 -5.94
C ALA A 417 22.36 7.90 -6.71
N PHE A 418 21.34 8.51 -6.06
CA PHE A 418 20.56 9.58 -6.69
C PHE A 418 21.32 10.93 -6.76
N ASN A 419 22.43 11.05 -6.02
CA ASN A 419 23.22 12.27 -5.88
C ASN A 419 24.64 12.15 -6.44
N GLY A 420 25.14 10.93 -6.61
CA GLY A 420 26.54 10.66 -6.96
C GLY A 420 26.75 9.30 -7.63
N PRO A 421 27.97 8.73 -7.55
CA PRO A 421 28.27 7.40 -8.08
C PRO A 421 27.37 6.32 -7.49
N ASP A 422 27.05 5.31 -8.28
CA ASP A 422 26.14 4.22 -7.93
C ASP A 422 26.89 2.97 -7.39
N ASP A 423 26.26 2.21 -6.49
CA ASP A 423 26.70 0.86 -6.12
C ASP A 423 26.03 -0.18 -7.03
N LYS A 424 26.55 -0.28 -8.26
CA LYS A 424 26.02 -1.22 -9.26
C LYS A 424 26.07 -2.68 -8.81
N LEU A 425 27.05 -3.06 -7.99
CA LEU A 425 27.17 -4.44 -7.50
C LEU A 425 26.05 -4.73 -6.51
N ALA A 426 25.85 -3.87 -5.51
CA ALA A 426 24.76 -4.01 -4.55
C ALA A 426 23.40 -4.02 -5.25
N ARG A 427 23.20 -3.09 -6.18
CA ARG A 427 21.98 -3.00 -6.99
C ARG A 427 21.74 -4.26 -7.81
N ASN A 428 22.75 -4.77 -8.54
CA ASN A 428 22.60 -5.95 -9.38
C ASN A 428 22.42 -7.23 -8.56
N ARG A 429 23.07 -7.33 -7.40
CA ARG A 429 22.95 -8.48 -6.50
C ARG A 429 21.53 -8.68 -6.02
N ASP A 430 20.87 -7.58 -5.64
CA ASP A 430 19.53 -7.68 -5.09
C ASP A 430 18.44 -7.47 -6.13
N PHE A 431 18.77 -7.00 -7.34
CA PHE A 431 17.77 -6.84 -8.38
C PHE A 431 17.09 -8.20 -8.64
N PRO A 432 15.75 -8.28 -8.66
CA PRO A 432 14.80 -7.17 -8.58
C PRO A 432 14.21 -6.87 -7.16
N ASN A 433 14.67 -7.57 -6.14
CA ASN A 433 14.16 -7.59 -4.76
C ASN A 433 15.15 -7.01 -3.73
N PHE A 434 15.30 -5.68 -3.74
CA PHE A 434 16.29 -4.93 -2.95
C PHE A 434 16.22 -5.14 -1.42
N GLU A 435 17.35 -5.50 -0.78
CA GLU A 435 17.49 -5.44 0.68
C GLU A 435 17.68 -4.00 1.18
N PHE A 436 18.36 -3.17 0.39
CA PHE A 436 18.50 -1.74 0.62
C PHE A 436 17.96 -0.95 -0.57
N THR A 437 17.09 0.03 -0.32
CA THR A 437 16.49 0.85 -1.39
C THR A 437 17.40 1.98 -1.87
N TYR A 438 18.41 2.33 -1.06
CA TYR A 438 19.36 3.41 -1.33
C TYR A 438 20.77 2.83 -1.30
N PHE A 439 21.58 3.19 -2.29
CA PHE A 439 22.90 2.61 -2.56
C PHE A 439 23.98 3.64 -2.32
N ASP A 440 25.04 3.26 -1.60
CA ASP A 440 26.12 4.17 -1.21
C ASP A 440 27.33 3.96 -2.13
N GLY A 441 27.55 4.93 -3.02
CA GLY A 441 28.65 4.90 -3.99
C GLY A 441 30.04 4.97 -3.36
N LEU A 442 30.19 5.57 -2.17
CA LEU A 442 31.46 5.60 -1.48
C LEU A 442 31.79 4.21 -0.91
N LEU A 443 30.82 3.53 -0.32
CA LEU A 443 30.99 2.13 0.12
C LEU A 443 31.23 1.19 -1.06
N ALA A 444 30.62 1.46 -2.22
CA ALA A 444 30.90 0.71 -3.45
C ALA A 444 32.37 0.80 -3.86
N ARG A 445 32.97 1.99 -3.72
CA ARG A 445 34.40 2.22 -3.95
C ARG A 445 35.24 1.52 -2.90
N LEU A 446 34.95 1.78 -1.62
CA LEU A 446 35.72 1.25 -0.49
C LEU A 446 35.70 -0.28 -0.45
N ARG A 447 34.64 -0.95 -0.92
CA ARG A 447 34.61 -2.40 -1.06
C ARG A 447 35.70 -2.95 -1.98
N LYS A 448 36.12 -2.19 -2.99
CA LYS A 448 37.20 -2.58 -3.91
C LYS A 448 38.58 -2.32 -3.31
N GLU A 449 38.69 -1.29 -2.49
CA GLU A 449 39.96 -0.82 -1.90
C GLU A 449 40.28 -1.54 -0.58
N ILE A 450 39.26 -1.91 0.20
CA ILE A 450 39.37 -2.45 1.56
C ILE A 450 38.46 -3.69 1.69
N PRO A 451 39.01 -4.90 1.52
CA PRO A 451 38.24 -6.14 1.63
C PRO A 451 37.70 -6.40 3.04
N ASP A 452 38.48 -6.08 4.08
CA ASP A 452 38.07 -6.30 5.47
C ASP A 452 36.92 -5.39 5.89
N HIS A 453 35.85 -5.98 6.45
CA HIS A 453 34.61 -5.27 6.77
C HIS A 453 34.79 -4.22 7.86
N GLU A 454 35.58 -4.51 8.90
CA GLU A 454 35.82 -3.58 10.01
C GLU A 454 36.71 -2.41 9.59
N GLN A 455 37.80 -2.67 8.87
CA GLN A 455 38.67 -1.63 8.31
C GLN A 455 37.88 -0.74 7.35
N ARG A 456 37.02 -1.32 6.51
CA ARG A 456 36.16 -0.58 5.59
C ARG A 456 35.18 0.31 6.35
N PHE A 457 34.55 -0.21 7.40
CA PHE A 457 33.68 0.58 8.25
C PHE A 457 34.42 1.74 8.91
N ARG A 458 35.63 1.51 9.46
CA ARG A 458 36.46 2.56 10.08
C ARG A 458 36.87 3.65 9.09
N ALA A 459 37.25 3.27 7.86
CA ALA A 459 37.56 4.23 6.81
C ALA A 459 36.32 5.06 6.43
N TYR A 460 35.15 4.42 6.29
CA TYR A 460 33.90 5.11 6.02
C TYR A 460 33.51 6.06 7.18
N GLU A 461 33.59 5.60 8.42
CA GLU A 461 33.31 6.39 9.63
C GLU A 461 34.19 7.62 9.76
N SER A 462 35.49 7.47 9.50
CA SER A 462 36.44 8.57 9.57
C SER A 462 36.29 9.51 8.38
N LEU A 463 35.78 9.06 7.23
CA LEU A 463 35.87 9.80 5.96
C LEU A 463 37.27 10.37 5.68
N ASP A 464 38.31 9.80 6.28
CA ASP A 464 39.71 10.17 6.05
C ASP A 464 40.21 9.40 4.83
N ILE A 465 39.58 9.71 3.71
CA ILE A 465 39.75 9.01 2.44
C ILE A 465 39.94 10.06 1.36
N GLU A 466 40.83 9.79 0.41
CA GLU A 466 41.01 10.69 -0.71
C GLU A 466 39.74 10.83 -1.56
N ARG A 467 39.56 12.04 -2.13
CA ARG A 467 38.50 12.35 -3.10
C ARG A 467 37.09 12.05 -2.59
N VAL A 468 36.84 12.31 -1.31
CA VAL A 468 35.48 12.37 -0.76
C VAL A 468 34.76 13.59 -1.34
N VAL A 469 33.46 13.45 -1.59
CA VAL A 469 32.61 14.55 -2.10
C VAL A 469 32.69 15.75 -1.16
N ASP A 470 32.86 16.95 -1.70
CA ASP A 470 32.75 18.19 -0.91
C ASP A 470 31.26 18.47 -0.60
N PHE A 471 30.85 18.13 0.62
CA PHE A 471 29.47 18.30 1.07
C PHE A 471 29.02 19.76 1.10
N ASN A 472 29.94 20.70 1.35
CA ASN A 472 29.63 22.13 1.35
C ASN A 472 29.36 22.63 -0.08
N ARG A 473 30.14 22.14 -1.05
CA ARG A 473 29.88 22.42 -2.46
C ARG A 473 28.54 21.83 -2.91
N LEU A 474 28.25 20.58 -2.54
CA LEU A 474 26.94 19.96 -2.82
C LEU A 474 25.80 20.76 -2.17
N HIS A 475 25.98 21.22 -0.94
CA HIS A 475 24.97 22.02 -0.25
C HIS A 475 24.70 23.37 -0.95
N ARG A 476 25.74 24.08 -1.40
CA ARG A 476 25.56 25.32 -2.20
C ARG A 476 24.75 25.06 -3.48
N PHE A 477 24.99 23.94 -4.15
CA PHE A 477 24.20 23.55 -5.32
C PHE A 477 22.73 23.28 -4.96
N GLU A 478 22.48 22.55 -3.88
CA GLU A 478 21.12 22.27 -3.41
C GLU A 478 20.39 23.53 -2.95
N GLN A 479 21.08 24.47 -2.32
CA GLN A 479 20.52 25.77 -1.97
C GLN A 479 20.04 26.53 -3.21
N ALA A 480 20.91 26.69 -4.20
CA ALA A 480 20.55 27.37 -5.45
C ALA A 480 19.36 26.70 -6.16
N ARG A 481 19.30 25.35 -6.13
CA ARG A 481 18.18 24.58 -6.68
C ARG A 481 16.87 24.80 -5.91
N LEU A 482 16.91 24.84 -4.58
CA LEU A 482 15.73 25.07 -3.74
C LEU A 482 15.20 26.50 -3.89
N GLU A 483 16.09 27.48 -4.01
CA GLU A 483 15.74 28.88 -4.32
C GLU A 483 15.11 28.98 -5.72
N ASP A 484 15.63 28.25 -6.71
CA ASP A 484 15.04 28.18 -8.05
C ASP A 484 13.65 27.54 -8.06
N MET A 485 13.47 26.48 -7.27
CA MET A 485 12.17 25.86 -7.08
C MET A 485 11.16 26.85 -6.48
N ASP A 486 11.54 27.64 -5.48
CA ASP A 486 10.63 28.63 -4.87
C ASP A 486 10.33 29.82 -5.80
N ARG A 487 11.26 30.20 -6.70
CA ARG A 487 10.97 31.15 -7.78
C ARG A 487 9.94 30.61 -8.76
N LYS A 488 10.00 29.31 -9.08
CA LYS A 488 9.06 28.63 -9.99
C LYS A 488 7.71 28.34 -9.33
N PHE A 489 7.73 27.99 -8.06
CA PHE A 489 6.55 27.59 -7.28
C PHE A 489 6.49 28.43 -6.01
N ALA A 490 5.55 29.36 -5.94
CA ALA A 490 5.37 30.31 -4.83
C ALA A 490 4.81 29.65 -3.54
N ALA A 491 5.40 28.52 -3.13
CA ALA A 491 5.03 27.71 -1.98
C ALA A 491 5.94 27.92 -0.78
N GLY A 492 7.13 28.52 -0.97
CA GLY A 492 8.13 28.75 0.08
C GLY A 492 8.70 27.45 0.68
N ILE A 493 8.66 26.36 -0.07
CA ILE A 493 9.09 25.03 0.40
C ILE A 493 10.62 25.01 0.51
N GLY A 494 11.32 25.58 -0.47
CA GLY A 494 12.78 25.69 -0.47
C GLY A 494 13.32 26.48 0.72
N ALA A 495 12.76 27.67 0.94
CA ALA A 495 13.06 28.52 2.09
C ALA A 495 12.83 27.78 3.41
N TYR A 496 11.67 27.13 3.57
CA TYR A 496 11.37 26.35 4.77
C TYR A 496 12.41 25.23 5.00
N ILE A 497 12.83 24.52 3.96
CA ILE A 497 13.85 23.48 4.07
C ILE A 497 15.17 24.08 4.56
N LEU A 498 15.66 25.14 3.92
CA LEU A 498 16.94 25.79 4.23
C LEU A 498 16.98 26.39 5.64
N GLU A 499 15.87 26.93 6.11
CA GLU A 499 15.73 27.48 7.47
C GLU A 499 15.68 26.40 8.55
N ASN A 500 15.14 25.22 8.25
CA ASN A 500 14.79 24.24 9.29
C ASN A 500 15.67 22.97 9.30
N PHE A 501 16.34 22.61 8.20
CA PHE A 501 17.02 21.31 8.10
C PHE A 501 18.14 21.12 9.15
N ARG A 502 18.72 22.21 9.65
CA ARG A 502 19.76 22.18 10.68
C ARG A 502 19.21 21.81 12.06
N SER A 503 18.00 22.25 12.39
CA SER A 503 17.39 22.04 13.71
C SER A 503 16.34 20.92 13.73
N LYS A 504 15.82 20.51 12.55
CA LYS A 504 14.74 19.53 12.41
C LYS A 504 15.01 18.57 11.27
N GLN A 505 14.55 17.32 11.43
CA GLN A 505 14.50 16.34 10.35
C GLN A 505 13.39 16.70 9.34
N THR A 506 13.76 17.42 8.28
CA THR A 506 12.86 17.82 7.19
C THR A 506 12.71 16.73 6.12
N PHE A 507 13.62 15.76 6.07
CA PHE A 507 13.60 14.64 5.13
C PHE A 507 13.96 13.32 5.81
N TYR A 508 13.44 12.23 5.27
CA TYR A 508 13.71 10.85 5.68
C TYR A 508 14.71 10.16 4.75
N THR A 509 14.69 10.54 3.47
CA THR A 509 15.64 10.13 2.42
C THR A 509 15.83 11.33 1.48
N THR A 510 16.66 11.20 0.43
CA THR A 510 16.89 12.29 -0.54
C THR A 510 15.59 12.83 -1.19
N ALA A 511 14.55 12.00 -1.30
CA ALA A 511 13.28 12.32 -1.98
C ALA A 511 12.03 12.12 -1.11
N HIS A 512 12.18 11.76 0.17
CA HIS A 512 11.06 11.57 1.10
C HIS A 512 11.00 12.72 2.12
N PRO A 513 10.28 13.82 1.82
CA PRO A 513 10.11 14.91 2.76
C PRO A 513 9.23 14.54 3.95
N ASP A 514 9.32 15.34 5.02
CA ASP A 514 8.43 15.25 6.17
C ASP A 514 6.98 15.68 5.82
N GLY A 515 6.05 15.33 6.71
CA GLY A 515 4.64 15.64 6.51
C GLY A 515 4.32 17.15 6.56
N ARG A 516 5.21 18.00 7.07
CA ARG A 516 5.02 19.46 7.05
C ARG A 516 5.26 20.00 5.65
N ILE A 517 6.33 19.55 5.00
CA ILE A 517 6.62 19.85 3.60
C ILE A 517 5.51 19.31 2.69
N MET A 518 5.07 18.07 2.91
CA MET A 518 3.92 17.52 2.15
C MET A 518 2.64 18.33 2.35
N LYS A 519 2.39 18.85 3.56
CA LYS A 519 1.27 19.78 3.82
C LYS A 519 1.42 21.10 3.06
N MET A 520 2.63 21.65 2.94
CA MET A 520 2.90 22.84 2.12
C MET A 520 2.64 22.56 0.64
N LEU A 521 3.07 21.40 0.13
CA LEU A 521 2.81 20.97 -1.25
C LEU A 521 1.30 20.85 -1.53
N VAL A 522 0.55 20.18 -0.66
CA VAL A 522 -0.91 20.05 -0.82
C VAL A 522 -1.60 21.42 -0.75
N ARG A 523 -1.15 22.31 0.14
CA ARG A 523 -1.66 23.68 0.22
C ARG A 523 -1.40 24.46 -1.07
N GLN A 524 -0.21 24.33 -1.64
CA GLN A 524 0.14 24.96 -2.92
C GLN A 524 -0.79 24.46 -4.02
N VAL A 525 -0.83 23.13 -4.23
CA VAL A 525 -1.64 22.52 -5.28
C VAL A 525 -3.12 22.89 -5.11
N SER A 526 -3.65 22.80 -3.91
CA SER A 526 -5.06 23.10 -3.67
C SER A 526 -5.42 24.58 -3.88
N ARG A 527 -4.50 25.50 -3.57
CA ARG A 527 -4.65 26.93 -3.89
C ARG A 527 -4.72 27.17 -5.40
N GLU A 528 -3.82 26.55 -6.18
CA GLU A 528 -3.85 26.63 -7.65
C GLU A 528 -5.14 26.04 -8.25
N LEU A 529 -5.74 25.05 -7.57
CA LEU A 529 -7.03 24.47 -7.94
C LEU A 529 -8.25 25.30 -7.47
N GLY A 530 -8.03 26.44 -6.82
CA GLY A 530 -9.10 27.30 -6.29
C GLY A 530 -9.85 26.71 -5.08
N LEU A 531 -9.28 25.70 -4.42
CA LEU A 531 -9.86 25.05 -3.24
C LEU A 531 -8.95 25.21 -2.02
N PRO A 532 -9.20 26.15 -1.10
CA PRO A 532 -8.39 26.26 0.12
C PRO A 532 -8.67 25.07 1.07
N LEU A 533 -7.87 24.01 0.95
CA LEU A 533 -7.99 22.83 1.82
C LEU A 533 -7.23 23.04 3.14
N HIS A 534 -7.83 22.56 4.23
CA HIS A 534 -7.29 22.69 5.57
C HIS A 534 -6.97 21.32 6.16
N PHE A 535 -5.69 21.04 6.34
CA PHE A 535 -5.20 19.83 7.02
C PHE A 535 -4.77 20.19 8.44
N LEU A 536 -5.52 19.78 9.45
CA LEU A 536 -5.22 20.10 10.86
C LEU A 536 -3.87 19.54 11.29
N LEU A 537 -3.60 18.27 10.97
CA LEU A 537 -2.35 17.58 11.28
C LEU A 537 -1.76 16.94 10.02
N PRO A 538 -0.43 16.75 9.93
CA PRO A 538 0.19 16.04 8.83
C PRO A 538 -0.40 14.63 8.65
N GLY A 539 -0.66 13.91 9.75
CA GLY A 539 -1.34 12.61 9.71
C GLY A 539 -0.77 11.66 8.65
N SER A 540 -1.59 11.27 7.68
CA SER A 540 -1.20 10.43 6.55
C SER A 540 -0.13 11.05 5.65
N LEU A 541 0.00 12.37 5.58
CA LEU A 541 1.03 13.08 4.80
C LEU A 541 2.45 12.81 5.31
N ASN A 542 2.60 12.22 6.49
CA ASN A 542 3.90 11.83 7.03
C ASN A 542 4.22 10.33 6.79
N SER A 543 3.50 9.67 5.87
CA SER A 543 3.66 8.24 5.61
C SER A 543 5.02 7.85 5.05
N LEU A 544 5.73 8.78 4.39
CA LEU A 544 7.09 8.56 3.86
C LEU A 544 8.14 8.34 4.98
N ARG A 545 7.81 8.63 6.25
CA ARG A 545 8.67 8.40 7.43
C ARG A 545 9.11 6.96 7.64
N ARG A 546 8.39 6.00 7.04
CA ARG A 546 8.59 4.56 7.27
C ARG A 546 9.94 4.04 6.76
N LEU A 547 10.48 4.71 5.74
CA LEU A 547 11.79 4.43 5.19
C LEU A 547 12.68 5.64 5.45
N GLN A 548 13.66 5.48 6.33
CA GLN A 548 14.70 6.47 6.58
C GLN A 548 16.06 5.91 6.18
N VAL A 549 16.94 6.79 5.71
CA VAL A 549 18.37 6.48 5.52
C VAL A 549 19.16 7.26 6.57
N PRO A 550 19.95 6.60 7.43
CA PRO A 550 20.77 7.31 8.41
C PRO A 550 21.73 8.31 7.77
N ILE A 551 21.88 9.47 8.41
CA ILE A 551 22.82 10.51 7.96
C ILE A 551 24.18 10.25 8.59
N HIS A 552 25.23 10.39 7.79
CA HIS A 552 26.61 10.24 8.26
C HIS A 552 26.96 11.33 9.29
N PRO A 553 27.45 11.01 10.52
CA PRO A 553 27.70 12.00 11.57
C PRO A 553 28.64 13.14 11.15
N LYS A 554 29.71 12.84 10.41
CA LYS A 554 30.61 13.88 9.86
C LYS A 554 29.94 14.80 8.83
N VAL A 555 29.02 14.28 8.02
CA VAL A 555 28.24 15.11 7.07
C VAL A 555 27.29 16.01 7.85
N ALA A 556 26.58 15.46 8.85
CA ALA A 556 25.71 16.23 9.73
C ALA A 556 26.47 17.36 10.46
N ALA A 557 27.65 17.07 11.02
CA ALA A 557 28.50 18.06 11.67
C ALA A 557 28.95 19.16 10.70
N ALA A 558 29.43 18.79 9.50
CA ALA A 558 29.86 19.74 8.48
C ALA A 558 28.74 20.68 8.02
N LEU A 559 27.49 20.20 7.97
CA LEU A 559 26.31 20.97 7.58
C LEU A 559 25.62 21.71 8.76
N GLY A 560 26.10 21.51 9.99
CA GLY A 560 25.53 22.12 11.20
C GLY A 560 24.18 21.53 11.63
N MET A 561 23.94 20.24 11.39
CA MET A 561 22.70 19.55 11.72
C MET A 561 22.71 19.06 13.18
N SER A 562 22.04 19.76 14.08
CA SER A 562 22.09 19.50 15.52
C SER A 562 21.31 18.26 15.98
N TRP A 563 20.44 17.71 15.14
CA TRP A 563 19.57 16.58 15.48
C TRP A 563 20.08 15.22 14.96
N ALA A 564 21.10 15.23 14.09
CA ALA A 564 21.63 14.06 13.40
C ALA A 564 23.03 13.68 13.93
N ASP A 565 23.11 13.22 15.18
CA ASP A 565 24.36 12.71 15.76
C ASP A 565 24.51 11.18 15.60
N ALA A 566 25.64 10.63 16.04
CA ALA A 566 25.91 9.18 15.96
C ALA A 566 24.93 8.32 16.79
N ARG A 567 24.28 8.91 17.81
CA ARG A 567 23.32 8.23 18.69
C ARG A 567 21.89 8.29 18.16
N ARG A 568 21.63 9.15 17.17
CA ARG A 568 20.33 9.26 16.51
C ARG A 568 19.92 7.92 15.95
N LYS A 569 18.69 7.51 16.28
CA LYS A 569 18.04 6.35 15.68
C LYS A 569 17.13 6.77 14.53
N TYR A 570 17.13 5.96 13.48
CA TYR A 570 16.36 6.13 12.26
C TYR A 570 15.42 4.93 12.10
N LEU A 571 14.23 5.18 11.57
CA LEU A 571 13.24 4.12 11.31
C LEU A 571 13.52 3.47 9.95
N VAL A 572 13.94 2.21 9.95
CA VAL A 572 14.26 1.43 8.75
C VAL A 572 13.45 0.14 8.81
N ARG A 573 12.47 -0.03 7.91
CA ARG A 573 11.60 -1.24 7.86
C ARG A 573 10.96 -1.62 9.21
N GLY A 574 10.58 -0.61 9.99
CA GLY A 574 10.00 -0.79 11.32
C GLY A 574 11.00 -0.92 12.48
N GLU A 575 12.30 -0.96 12.20
CA GLU A 575 13.37 -1.01 13.22
C GLU A 575 13.99 0.36 13.48
N TRP A 576 14.40 0.62 14.72
CA TRP A 576 15.11 1.83 15.11
C TRP A 576 16.61 1.57 15.18
N LEU A 577 17.33 1.89 14.11
CA LEU A 577 18.76 1.65 13.96
C LEU A 577 19.57 2.94 14.11
N THR A 578 20.77 2.85 14.69
CA THR A 578 21.76 3.93 14.62
C THR A 578 22.42 3.95 13.24
N TRP A 579 23.14 5.03 12.93
CA TRP A 579 23.96 5.12 11.72
C TRP A 579 24.95 3.95 11.61
N GLU A 580 25.68 3.66 12.69
CA GLU A 580 26.65 2.56 12.73
C GLU A 580 25.98 1.21 12.43
N ALA A 581 24.89 0.88 13.13
CA ALA A 581 24.20 -0.39 12.95
C ALA A 581 23.73 -0.61 11.51
N TYR A 582 23.20 0.44 10.88
CA TYR A 582 22.74 0.38 9.49
C TYR A 582 23.89 0.13 8.51
N PHE A 583 24.99 0.90 8.61
CA PHE A 583 26.08 0.79 7.65
C PHE A 583 26.96 -0.44 7.86
N ARG A 584 27.08 -0.94 9.10
CA ARG A 584 27.65 -2.26 9.34
C ARG A 584 26.83 -3.37 8.69
N LYS A 585 25.49 -3.31 8.81
CA LYS A 585 24.60 -4.25 8.10
C LYS A 585 24.79 -4.17 6.59
N TYR A 586 24.87 -2.95 6.03
CA TYR A 586 25.12 -2.74 4.60
C TYR A 586 26.46 -3.35 4.15
N ILE A 587 27.54 -3.08 4.88
CA ILE A 587 28.88 -3.61 4.60
C ILE A 587 28.88 -5.13 4.70
N ALA A 588 28.34 -5.71 5.78
CA ALA A 588 28.31 -7.15 5.95
C ALA A 588 27.49 -7.84 4.85
N TYR A 589 26.38 -7.22 4.43
CA TYR A 589 25.50 -7.79 3.42
C TYR A 589 26.13 -7.78 2.02
N TYR A 590 26.69 -6.66 1.58
CA TYR A 590 27.24 -6.49 0.22
C TYR A 590 28.75 -6.72 0.10
N GLY A 591 29.44 -6.96 1.21
CA GLY A 591 30.87 -6.74 1.34
C GLY A 591 31.77 -7.91 1.09
#